data_AF-A0A962IMA1-F1
#
_entry.id   AF-A0A962IMA1-F1
#
_cell.length_a   1.000
_cell.length_b   1.000
_cell.length_c   1.000
_cell.angle_alpha   90.00
_cell.angle_beta   90.00
_cell.angle_gamma   90.00
#
_symmetry.space_group_name_H-M   'P 1'
#
loop_
_entity.id
_entity.type
_entity.pdbx_description
1 polymer ?
#
loop_
_entity_poly.entity_id
_entity_poly.type
_entity_poly.pdbx_seq_one_letter_code
_entity_poly.pdbx_strand_id
1 'polypeptide(L)' 'MSPIETRRVAANFGRAAARYEQHARLQAAVRDELLDRLDALRVAPTRVIDAGCGTGLGSRQLQRRFP' A
#
# COMPACT_ATOMS: atom_id res chain seq x y z
N MET A 1 16.07 -24.97 -2.21
CA MET A 1 14.91 -24.06 -2.12
C MET A 1 14.59 -23.57 -3.53
N SER A 2 13.39 -23.85 -4.04
CA SER A 2 12.98 -23.37 -5.37
C SER A 2 12.86 -21.84 -5.35
N PRO A 3 13.39 -21.10 -6.34
CA PRO A 3 13.24 -19.65 -6.39
C PRO A 3 11.76 -19.27 -6.52
N ILE A 4 11.29 -18.35 -5.67
CA ILE A 4 9.96 -17.78 -5.82
C ILE A 4 9.95 -16.98 -7.13
N GLU A 5 9.21 -17.46 -8.12
CA GLU A 5 9.04 -16.78 -9.41
C GLU A 5 8.18 -15.52 -9.23
N THR A 6 8.83 -14.43 -8.82
CA THR A 6 8.20 -13.14 -8.44
C THR A 6 7.26 -12.61 -9.52
N ARG A 7 7.57 -12.88 -10.80
CA ARG A 7 6.74 -12.51 -11.94
C ARG A 7 5.40 -13.25 -11.99
N ARG A 8 5.35 -14.53 -11.61
CA ARG A 8 4.10 -15.30 -11.55
C ARG A 8 3.25 -14.90 -10.36
N VAL A 9 3.87 -14.56 -9.24
CA VAL A 9 3.19 -14.01 -8.06
C VAL A 9 2.53 -12.67 -8.44
N ALA A 10 3.29 -11.74 -9.02
CA ALA A 10 2.76 -10.45 -9.48
C ALA A 10 1.64 -10.60 -10.53
N ALA A 11 1.79 -11.51 -11.49
CA ALA A 11 0.78 -11.77 -12.52
C ALA A 11 -0.50 -12.43 -11.98
N ASN A 12 -0.40 -13.24 -10.92
CA ASN A 12 -1.57 -13.85 -10.27
C ASN A 12 -2.35 -12.82 -9.42
N PHE A 13 -1.66 -11.87 -8.77
CA PHE A 13 -2.32 -10.72 -8.15
C PHE A 13 -2.97 -9.80 -9.19
N GLY A 14 -2.33 -9.61 -10.35
CA GLY A 14 -2.89 -8.82 -11.46
C GLY A 14 -4.09 -9.46 -12.17
N ARG A 15 -4.16 -10.80 -12.29
CA ARG A 15 -5.28 -11.50 -12.96
C ARG A 15 -6.58 -11.53 -12.15
N ALA A 16 -6.51 -11.38 -10.83
CA ALA A 16 -7.70 -11.24 -9.99
C ALA A 16 -8.41 -9.87 -10.18
N ALA A 17 -7.78 -8.92 -10.89
CA ALA A 17 -8.17 -7.52 -11.02
C ALA A 17 -9.62 -7.26 -11.49
N ALA A 18 -10.21 -8.15 -12.30
CA ALA A 18 -11.55 -7.92 -12.87
C ALA A 18 -12.71 -8.03 -11.85
N ARG A 19 -12.55 -8.85 -10.79
CA ARG A 19 -13.45 -8.86 -9.61
C ARG A 19 -12.97 -7.91 -8.51
N TYR A 20 -11.83 -7.27 -8.74
CA TYR A 20 -11.06 -6.49 -7.77
C TYR A 20 -11.39 -5.01 -7.82
N GLU A 21 -12.13 -4.50 -8.81
CA GLU A 21 -12.38 -3.06 -8.94
C GLU A 21 -13.12 -2.50 -7.71
N GLN A 22 -14.05 -3.26 -7.13
CA GLN A 22 -14.70 -2.93 -5.85
C GLN A 22 -13.73 -3.00 -4.66
N HIS A 23 -12.84 -3.99 -4.64
CA HIS A 23 -11.81 -4.13 -3.59
C HIS A 23 -10.73 -3.06 -3.69
N ALA A 24 -10.35 -2.63 -4.90
CA ALA A 24 -9.40 -1.57 -5.15
C ALA A 24 -9.95 -0.22 -4.67
N ARG A 25 -11.25 0.04 -4.88
CA ARG A 25 -11.92 1.23 -4.34
C ARG A 25 -11.95 1.21 -2.82
N LEU A 26 -12.32 0.08 -2.19
CA LEU A 26 -12.29 -0.04 -0.73
C LEU A 26 -10.87 0.13 -0.17
N GLN A 27 -9.88 -0.50 -0.79
CA GLN A 27 -8.48 -0.41 -0.37
C GLN A 27 -7.96 1.03 -0.50
N ALA A 28 -8.32 1.75 -1.56
CA ALA A 28 -8.00 3.16 -1.72
C ALA A 28 -8.65 4.01 -0.62
N ALA A 29 -9.95 3.82 -0.37
CA ALA A 29 -10.68 4.56 0.65
C ALA A 29 -10.09 4.32 2.06
N VAL A 30 -9.79 3.06 2.40
CA VAL A 30 -9.15 2.71 3.68
C VAL A 30 -7.76 3.32 3.80
N ARG A 31 -6.94 3.27 2.74
CA ARG A 31 -5.62 3.89 2.73
C ARG A 31 -5.73 5.40 2.99
N ASP A 32 -6.62 6.08 2.28
CA ASP A 32 -6.75 7.54 2.38
C ASP A 32 -7.25 7.94 3.79
N GLU A 33 -8.26 7.26 4.32
CA GLU A 33 -8.73 7.45 5.71
C GLU A 33 -7.63 7.22 6.76
N LEU A 34 -6.81 6.16 6.62
CA LEU A 34 -5.74 5.88 7.56
C LEU A 34 -4.61 6.93 7.48
N LEU A 35 -4.34 7.48 6.30
CA LEU A 35 -3.37 8.55 6.13
C LEU A 35 -3.84 9.86 6.77
N ASP A 36 -5.13 10.19 6.64
CA ASP A 36 -5.72 11.38 7.25
C ASP A 36 -5.67 11.30 8.78
N ARG A 37 -5.86 10.11 9.36
CA ARG A 37 -5.74 9.91 10.81
C ARG A 37 -4.35 10.22 11.36
N LEU A 38 -3.30 10.19 10.53
CA LEU A 38 -1.95 10.56 10.96
C LEU A 38 -1.84 12.05 11.33
N ASP A 39 -2.72 12.92 10.80
CA ASP A 39 -2.80 14.34 11.19
C ASP A 39 -3.10 14.50 12.67
N ALA A 40 -3.94 13.63 13.24
CA ALA A 40 -4.33 13.70 14.64
C ALA A 40 -3.22 13.23 15.60
N LEU A 41 -2.28 12.39 15.13
CA LEU A 41 -1.29 11.73 15.98
C LEU A 41 -0.09 12.61 16.37
N ARG A 42 0.09 13.78 15.74
CA ARG A 42 1.19 14.75 16.01
C ARG A 42 2.58 14.08 16.13
N VAL A 43 2.86 13.11 15.25
CA VAL A 43 4.14 12.40 15.19
C VAL A 43 5.03 12.98 14.09
N ALA A 44 6.35 12.94 14.32
CA ALA A 44 7.38 13.31 13.34
C ALA A 44 8.44 12.19 13.23
N PRO A 45 8.09 11.01 12.68
CA PRO A 45 9.01 9.90 12.58
C PRO A 45 10.13 10.23 11.58
N THR A 46 11.37 9.86 11.91
CA THR A 46 12.52 10.00 10.99
C THR A 46 12.68 8.81 10.05
N ARG A 47 11.93 7.72 10.29
CA ARG A 47 11.91 6.50 9.46
C ARG A 47 10.53 5.87 9.55
N VAL A 48 10.00 5.45 8.40
CA VAL A 48 8.69 4.80 8.27
C VAL A 48 8.87 3.50 7.48
N ILE A 49 8.21 2.44 7.92
CA ILE A 49 8.15 1.14 7.22
C ILE A 49 6.68 0.88 6.87
N ASP A 50 6.41 0.66 5.58
CA ASP A 50 5.09 0.28 5.07
C ASP A 50 5.07 -1.24 4.80
N ALA A 51 4.59 -2.00 5.80
CA ALA A 51 4.53 -3.45 5.74
C ALA A 51 3.37 -3.91 4.84
N GLY A 52 3.69 -4.58 3.72
CA GLY A 52 2.67 -4.99 2.75
C GLY A 52 2.22 -3.87 1.81
N CYS A 53 3.14 -3.00 1.40
CA CYS A 53 2.87 -1.78 0.63
C CYS A 53 2.15 -1.94 -0.73
N GLY A 54 1.96 -3.16 -1.23
CA GLY A 54 1.30 -3.43 -2.51
C GLY A 54 1.96 -2.67 -3.67
N THR A 55 1.22 -1.75 -4.31
CA THR A 55 1.73 -0.90 -5.40
C THR A 55 2.63 0.26 -4.94
N GLY A 56 2.79 0.44 -3.62
CA GLY A 56 3.62 1.47 -3.01
C GLY A 56 3.01 2.87 -2.98
N LEU A 57 1.71 3.01 -3.28
CA LEU A 57 1.04 4.33 -3.24
C LEU A 57 1.03 4.94 -1.84
N GLY A 58 0.70 4.15 -0.81
CA GLY A 58 0.74 4.57 0.59
C GLY A 58 2.15 4.97 1.03
N SER A 59 3.16 4.15 0.69
CA SER A 59 4.56 4.45 0.98
C SER A 59 5.01 5.80 0.41
N ARG A 60 4.62 6.14 -0.84
CA ARG A 60 4.93 7.44 -1.45
C ARG A 60 4.21 8.61 -0.79
N GLN A 61 3.00 8.41 -0.28
CA GLN A 61 2.29 9.44 0.49
C GLN A 61 2.97 9.67 1.84
N LEU A 62 3.35 8.59 2.53
CA LEU A 62 4.11 8.66 3.79
C LEU A 62 5.46 9.36 3.61
N GLN A 63 6.23 9.04 2.56
CA GLN A 63 7.52 9.69 2.28
C GLN A 63 7.37 11.19 2.01
N ARG A 64 6.32 11.61 1.30
CA ARG A 64 6.06 13.04 1.05
C ARG A 64 5.68 13.77 2.33
N ARG A 65 4.98 13.10 3.23
CA ARG A 65 4.51 13.65 4.50
C ARG A 65 5.61 13.71 5.56
N PHE A 66 6.50 12.73 5.57
CA PHE A 66 7.62 12.59 6.51
C PHE A 66 8.92 12.38 5.71
N PRO A 67 9.54 13.47 5.21
CA PRO A 67 10.77 13.41 4.43
C PRO A 67 11.99 12.99 5.25
#